data_AF-A0A947L9H5-F1
#
_entry.id   AF-A0A947L9H5-F1
#
_cell.length_a   1.000
_cell.length_b   1.000
_cell.length_c   1.000
_cell.angle_alpha   90.00
_cell.angle_beta   90.00
_cell.angle_gamma   90.00
#
_symmetry.space_group_name_H-M   'P 1'
#
loop_
_entity.id
_entity.type
_entity.pdbx_description
1 polymer ?
#
loop_
_entity_poly.entity_id
_entity_poly.type
_entity_poly.pdbx_seq_one_letter_code
_entity_poly.pdbx_strand_id
1 'polypeptide(L)'
;MSTSVPDVLCEHAALVRMLAGVQERVTCMARTHAQELAQLQKELFLLRAQLVIRDTALQISKGRWLSDESCTEDLQPFLDAADWVICRTGCISQGDYWREQGMCRRTGKTCVLVELDIPSPVSAHAEVEETDQAGLLSTPAARA
;
A
#
# COMPACT_ATOMS: atom_id res chain seq x y z
N MET A 1 -54.14 13.34 3.68
CA MET A 1 -53.60 12.28 2.80
C MET A 1 -53.14 11.16 3.71
N SER A 2 -53.99 10.19 3.98
CA SER A 2 -53.67 9.06 4.88
C SER A 2 -53.11 7.94 4.02
N THR A 3 -51.80 7.74 4.01
CA THR A 3 -51.18 6.59 3.35
C THR A 3 -51.54 5.34 4.14
N SER A 4 -52.15 4.37 3.47
CA SER A 4 -52.52 3.10 4.11
C SER A 4 -51.30 2.18 4.17
N VAL A 5 -51.21 1.32 5.18
CA VAL A 5 -50.13 0.32 5.33
C VAL A 5 -49.74 -0.42 4.02
N PRO A 6 -50.69 -0.86 3.16
CA PRO A 6 -50.33 -1.51 1.89
C PRO A 6 -49.60 -0.60 0.88
N ASP A 7 -49.77 0.72 0.97
CA ASP A 7 -49.09 1.71 0.10
C ASP A 7 -47.58 1.76 0.41
N VAL A 8 -47.24 1.82 1.70
CA VAL A 8 -45.85 1.82 2.20
C VAL A 8 -45.11 0.53 1.84
N LEU A 9 -45.79 -0.61 1.88
CA LEU A 9 -45.20 -1.89 1.48
C LEU A 9 -44.87 -1.93 -0.03
N CYS A 10 -45.72 -1.31 -0.85
CA CYS A 10 -45.49 -1.20 -2.29
C CYS A 10 -44.26 -0.32 -2.60
N GLU A 11 -44.16 0.84 -1.93
CA GLU A 11 -43.01 1.74 -2.04
C GLU A 11 -41.73 1.07 -1.55
N HIS A 12 -41.77 0.38 -0.41
CA HIS A 12 -40.63 -0.36 0.12
C HIS A 12 -40.16 -1.44 -0.87
N ALA A 13 -41.09 -2.20 -1.45
CA ALA A 13 -40.75 -3.20 -2.47
C ALA A 13 -40.15 -2.55 -3.73
N ALA A 14 -40.60 -1.36 -4.12
CA ALA A 14 -40.01 -0.60 -5.23
C ALA A 14 -38.57 -0.16 -4.91
N LEU A 15 -38.32 0.37 -3.71
CA LEU A 15 -36.98 0.76 -3.26
C LEU A 15 -36.02 -0.42 -3.18
N VAL A 16 -36.47 -1.57 -2.65
CA VAL A 16 -35.65 -2.78 -2.57
C VAL A 16 -35.21 -3.25 -3.95
N ARG A 17 -36.09 -3.21 -4.96
CA ARG A 17 -35.74 -3.54 -6.35
C ARG A 17 -34.73 -2.56 -6.94
N MET A 18 -34.91 -1.27 -6.69
CA MET A 18 -33.99 -0.25 -7.17
C MET A 18 -32.61 -0.39 -6.53
N LEU A 19 -32.55 -0.62 -5.22
CA LEU A 19 -31.30 -0.88 -4.49
C LEU A 19 -30.61 -2.14 -5.00
N ALA A 20 -31.35 -3.23 -5.23
CA ALA A 20 -30.78 -4.44 -5.81
C ALA A 20 -30.15 -4.17 -7.18
N GLY A 21 -30.82 -3.41 -8.06
CA GLY A 21 -30.28 -3.03 -9.36
C GLY A 21 -29.04 -2.12 -9.28
N VAL A 22 -29.00 -1.19 -8.31
CA VAL A 22 -27.80 -0.37 -8.06
C VAL A 22 -26.66 -1.24 -7.53
N GLN A 23 -26.94 -2.11 -6.57
CA GLN A 23 -25.96 -3.01 -5.96
C GLN A 23 -25.35 -3.96 -6.99
N GLU A 24 -26.14 -4.49 -7.91
CA GLU A 24 -25.64 -5.31 -9.01
C GLU A 24 -24.67 -4.54 -9.90
N ARG A 25 -25.04 -3.32 -10.32
CA ARG A 25 -24.16 -2.47 -11.15
C ARG A 25 -22.86 -2.11 -10.45
N VAL A 26 -22.92 -1.70 -9.18
CA VAL A 26 -21.72 -1.36 -8.40
C VAL A 26 -20.84 -2.59 -8.20
N THR A 27 -21.43 -3.74 -7.92
CA THR A 27 -20.67 -5.00 -7.78
C THR A 27 -19.99 -5.39 -9.10
N CYS A 28 -20.68 -5.21 -10.22
CA CYS A 28 -20.12 -5.45 -11.55
C CYS A 28 -18.95 -4.50 -11.82
N MET A 29 -19.14 -3.20 -11.64
CA MET A 29 -18.08 -2.18 -11.83
C MET A 29 -16.87 -2.46 -10.93
N ALA A 30 -17.10 -2.76 -9.65
CA ALA A 30 -16.03 -3.07 -8.71
C ALA A 30 -15.22 -4.30 -9.15
N ARG A 31 -15.88 -5.34 -9.68
CA ARG A 31 -15.21 -6.53 -10.23
C ARG A 31 -14.38 -6.19 -11.46
N THR A 32 -14.91 -5.40 -12.39
CA THR A 32 -14.18 -4.95 -13.58
C THR A 32 -12.92 -4.19 -13.20
N HIS A 33 -13.03 -3.20 -12.30
CA HIS A 33 -11.87 -2.44 -11.86
C HIS A 33 -10.86 -3.27 -11.07
N ALA A 34 -11.32 -4.24 -10.27
CA ALA A 34 -10.43 -5.19 -9.59
C ALA A 34 -9.62 -6.03 -10.59
N GLN A 35 -10.24 -6.44 -11.71
CA GLN A 35 -9.56 -7.16 -12.77
C GLN A 35 -8.53 -6.28 -13.50
N GLU A 36 -8.89 -5.05 -13.83
CA GLU A 36 -7.97 -4.07 -14.44
C GLU A 36 -6.76 -3.80 -13.54
N LEU A 37 -6.98 -3.58 -12.24
CA LEU A 37 -5.89 -3.40 -11.28
C LEU A 37 -4.98 -4.61 -11.22
N ALA A 38 -5.52 -5.83 -11.21
CA ALA A 38 -4.73 -7.05 -11.22
C ALA A 38 -3.91 -7.21 -12.52
N GLN A 39 -4.49 -6.84 -13.67
CA GLN A 39 -3.80 -6.87 -14.96
C GLN A 39 -2.65 -5.86 -15.01
N LEU A 40 -2.90 -4.61 -14.63
CA LEU A 40 -1.87 -3.57 -14.61
C LEU A 40 -0.77 -3.87 -13.60
N GLN A 41 -1.11 -4.42 -12.43
CA GLN A 41 -0.11 -4.87 -11.44
C GLN A 41 0.78 -5.98 -12.01
N LYS A 42 0.21 -6.92 -12.77
CA LYS A 42 0.98 -7.96 -13.46
C LYS A 42 1.92 -7.35 -14.51
N GLU A 43 1.44 -6.41 -15.32
CA GLU A 43 2.27 -5.73 -16.32
C GLU A 43 3.42 -4.97 -15.68
N LEU A 44 3.15 -4.21 -14.61
CA LEU A 44 4.20 -3.53 -13.85
C LEU A 44 5.23 -4.50 -13.28
N PHE A 45 4.80 -5.65 -12.76
CA PHE A 45 5.72 -6.67 -12.27
C PHE A 45 6.61 -7.21 -13.40
N LEU A 46 6.02 -7.53 -14.56
CA LEU A 46 6.77 -8.03 -15.71
C LEU A 46 7.76 -6.99 -16.24
N LEU A 47 7.34 -5.73 -16.37
CA LEU A 47 8.21 -4.64 -16.82
C LEU A 47 9.35 -4.37 -15.83
N ARG A 48 9.07 -4.36 -14.52
CA ARG A 48 10.11 -4.24 -13.48
C ARG A 48 11.10 -5.39 -13.55
N ALA A 49 10.62 -6.63 -13.74
CA ALA A 49 11.49 -7.79 -13.90
C ALA A 49 12.40 -7.65 -15.14
N GLN A 50 11.86 -7.21 -16.28
CA GLN A 50 12.64 -6.98 -17.49
C GLN A 50 13.74 -5.92 -17.27
N LEU A 51 13.42 -4.82 -16.57
CA LEU A 51 14.42 -3.81 -16.23
C LEU A 51 15.51 -4.36 -15.33
N VAL A 52 15.15 -5.08 -14.25
CA VAL A 52 16.11 -5.72 -13.35
C VAL A 52 17.03 -6.68 -14.13
N ILE A 53 16.48 -7.51 -15.01
CA ILE A 53 17.26 -8.45 -15.84
C ILE A 53 18.22 -7.69 -16.76
N ARG A 54 17.71 -6.72 -17.52
CA ARG A 54 18.52 -5.93 -18.46
C ARG A 54 19.63 -5.19 -17.74
N ASP A 55 19.30 -4.51 -16.65
CA ASP A 55 20.27 -3.71 -15.90
C ASP A 55 21.33 -4.60 -15.27
N THR A 56 20.94 -5.76 -14.73
CA THR A 56 21.90 -6.77 -14.23
C THR A 56 22.81 -7.28 -15.35
N ALA A 57 22.25 -7.60 -16.52
CA ALA A 57 23.03 -8.05 -17.67
C ALA A 57 23.99 -6.98 -18.18
N LEU A 58 23.58 -5.69 -18.17
CA LEU A 58 24.45 -4.58 -18.50
C LEU A 58 25.58 -4.40 -17.48
N GLN A 59 25.31 -4.57 -16.18
CA GLN A 59 26.37 -4.50 -15.17
C GLN A 59 27.38 -5.65 -15.32
N ILE A 60 26.90 -6.85 -15.64
CA ILE A 60 27.75 -8.01 -15.92
C ILE A 60 28.59 -7.77 -17.18
N SER A 61 27.96 -7.34 -18.29
CA SER A 61 28.65 -7.14 -19.58
C SER A 61 29.64 -5.98 -19.56
N LYS A 62 29.38 -4.95 -18.75
CA LYS A 62 30.33 -3.87 -18.47
C LYS A 62 31.59 -4.34 -17.72
N GLY A 63 31.67 -5.61 -17.31
CA GLY A 63 32.87 -6.17 -16.66
C GLY A 63 33.23 -5.50 -15.34
N ARG A 64 32.27 -4.81 -14.69
CA ARG A 64 32.57 -3.88 -13.60
C ARG A 64 32.38 -4.48 -12.22
N TRP A 65 33.07 -5.58 -11.97
CA TRP A 65 33.54 -5.93 -10.62
C TRP A 65 34.99 -6.47 -10.61
N LEU A 66 35.72 -6.53 -11.73
CA LEU A 66 37.17 -6.81 -11.76
C LEU A 66 37.80 -6.29 -13.07
N SER A 67 38.28 -5.04 -13.08
CA SER A 67 39.33 -4.56 -14.01
C SER A 67 40.03 -3.30 -13.50
N ASP A 68 39.87 -2.95 -12.22
CA ASP A 68 40.65 -1.89 -11.59
C ASP A 68 40.96 -2.34 -10.16
N GLU A 69 42.18 -2.83 -9.95
CA GLU A 69 42.68 -3.27 -8.64
C GLU A 69 42.84 -2.10 -7.65
N SER A 70 42.51 -0.87 -8.08
CA SER A 70 42.64 0.35 -7.26
C SER A 70 41.34 0.84 -6.60
N CYS A 71 40.16 0.31 -6.97
CA CYS A 71 38.87 0.76 -6.40
C CYS A 71 38.16 -0.30 -5.53
N THR A 72 38.82 -1.41 -5.18
CA THR A 72 38.37 -2.29 -4.07
C THR A 72 38.78 -1.72 -2.72
N GLU A 73 38.84 -0.40 -2.58
CA GLU A 73 38.99 0.23 -1.27
C GLU A 73 37.64 0.14 -0.55
N ASP A 74 37.56 -0.88 0.29
CA ASP A 74 36.55 -1.21 1.30
C ASP A 74 35.07 -1.19 0.86
N LEU A 75 34.65 -2.29 0.22
CA LEU A 75 33.22 -2.64 0.13
C LEU A 75 32.66 -3.16 1.49
N GLN A 76 33.54 -3.46 2.45
CA GLN A 76 33.20 -3.87 3.81
C GLN A 76 32.08 -3.02 4.46
N PRO A 77 32.12 -1.68 4.51
CA PRO A 77 31.06 -0.85 5.07
C PRO A 77 29.69 -1.08 4.39
N PHE A 78 29.65 -1.32 3.08
CA PHE A 78 28.41 -1.59 2.36
C PHE A 78 27.89 -3.00 2.63
N LEU A 79 28.79 -3.99 2.74
CA LEU A 79 28.42 -5.35 3.13
C LEU A 79 27.94 -5.42 4.57
N ASP A 80 28.60 -4.70 5.49
CA ASP A 80 28.18 -4.57 6.90
C ASP A 80 26.83 -3.86 7.01
N ALA A 81 26.61 -2.80 6.22
CA ALA A 81 25.32 -2.11 6.17
C ALA A 81 24.21 -3.03 5.64
N ALA A 82 24.47 -3.79 4.57
CA ALA A 82 23.54 -4.79 4.05
C ALA A 82 23.28 -5.88 5.10
N ASP A 83 24.31 -6.35 5.79
CA ASP A 83 24.18 -7.37 6.82
C ASP A 83 23.37 -6.92 8.03
N TRP A 84 23.48 -5.64 8.38
CA TRP A 84 22.63 -5.02 9.39
C TRP A 84 21.17 -5.02 8.96
N VAL A 85 20.86 -4.56 7.74
CA VAL A 85 19.47 -4.53 7.23
C VAL A 85 18.88 -5.93 7.17
N ILE A 86 19.62 -6.91 6.66
CA ILE A 86 19.10 -8.27 6.50
C ILE A 86 18.96 -8.96 7.87
N CYS A 87 19.94 -8.84 8.78
CA CYS A 87 19.80 -9.40 10.12
C CYS A 87 18.65 -8.72 10.89
N ARG A 88 18.46 -7.40 10.72
CA ARG A 88 17.36 -6.67 11.33
C ARG A 88 16.00 -7.11 10.81
N THR A 89 15.82 -7.26 9.50
CA THR A 89 14.54 -7.74 8.94
C THR A 89 14.26 -9.19 9.34
N GLY A 90 15.29 -10.04 9.40
CA GLY A 90 15.16 -11.42 9.88
C GLY A 90 14.84 -11.55 11.38
N CYS A 91 15.45 -10.72 12.22
CA CYS A 91 15.22 -10.74 13.67
C CYS A 91 13.94 -10.02 14.11
N ILE A 92 13.41 -9.07 13.32
CA ILE A 92 12.15 -8.36 13.60
C ILE A 92 10.93 -9.07 13.00
N SER A 93 11.14 -9.90 11.97
CA SER A 93 10.06 -10.68 11.34
C SER A 93 9.23 -11.48 12.37
N GLN A 94 7.96 -11.76 12.04
CA GLN A 94 7.02 -12.38 12.98
C GLN A 94 7.61 -13.62 13.66
N GLY A 95 7.81 -13.52 14.98
CA GLY A 95 8.32 -14.61 15.82
C GLY A 95 9.82 -14.64 16.02
N ASP A 96 10.55 -13.54 15.76
CA ASP A 96 11.99 -13.43 16.02
C ASP A 96 12.78 -14.60 15.37
N TYR A 97 12.41 -15.01 14.15
CA TYR A 97 12.86 -16.27 13.55
C TYR A 97 14.39 -16.52 13.57
N TRP A 98 15.19 -15.46 13.45
CA TRP A 98 16.66 -15.55 13.50
C TRP A 98 17.27 -15.34 14.89
N ARG A 99 16.51 -15.01 15.93
CA ARG A 99 17.05 -14.63 17.23
C ARG A 99 17.07 -15.83 18.19
N GLU A 100 18.23 -16.08 18.80
CA GLU A 100 18.40 -17.09 19.84
C GLU A 100 19.30 -16.51 20.95
N GLN A 101 18.81 -16.50 22.20
CA GLN A 101 19.53 -15.97 23.37
C GLN A 101 20.10 -14.54 23.20
N GLY A 102 19.41 -13.70 22.40
CA GLY A 102 19.85 -12.32 22.12
C GLY A 102 20.87 -12.17 20.99
N MET A 103 21.18 -13.25 20.25
CA MET A 103 22.11 -13.26 19.12
C MET A 103 21.40 -13.61 17.79
N CYS A 104 21.90 -13.09 16.67
CA CYS A 104 21.44 -13.43 15.30
C CYS A 104 22.01 -14.80 14.89
N ARG A 105 21.18 -15.78 14.54
CA ARG A 105 21.63 -17.07 13.99
C ARG A 105 22.45 -16.95 12.70
N ARG A 106 22.17 -15.91 11.89
CA ARG A 106 22.87 -15.68 10.61
C ARG A 106 24.26 -15.09 10.79
N THR A 107 24.44 -14.14 11.71
CA THR A 107 25.68 -13.35 11.84
C THR A 107 26.44 -13.62 13.14
N GLY A 108 25.82 -14.26 14.14
CA GLY A 108 26.39 -14.46 15.48
C GLY A 108 26.58 -13.18 16.29
N LYS A 109 26.12 -12.02 15.81
CA LYS A 109 26.24 -10.73 16.52
C LYS A 109 25.04 -10.50 17.45
N THR A 110 25.21 -9.67 18.47
CA THR A 110 24.13 -9.28 19.41
C THR A 110 23.03 -8.51 18.68
N CYS A 111 21.79 -8.96 18.83
CA CYS A 111 20.62 -8.33 18.22
C CYS A 111 19.84 -7.52 19.25
N VAL A 112 19.96 -6.20 19.14
CA VAL A 112 19.11 -5.27 19.89
C VAL A 112 18.04 -4.74 18.94
N LEU A 113 16.77 -4.94 19.31
CA LEU A 113 15.65 -4.31 18.65
C LEU A 113 15.72 -2.82 18.95
N VAL A 114 16.28 -2.03 18.05
CA VAL A 114 16.19 -0.56 18.14
C VAL A 114 14.88 -0.20 17.47
N GLU A 115 13.83 0.15 18.20
CA GLU A 115 12.70 0.85 17.59
C GLU A 115 13.26 2.09 16.91
N LEU A 116 13.24 2.09 15.58
CA LEU A 116 13.58 3.31 14.86
C LEU A 116 12.31 4.13 14.94
N ASP A 117 12.35 5.24 15.67
CA ASP A 117 11.38 6.32 15.56
C ASP A 117 11.50 6.93 14.15
N ILE A 118 11.08 6.17 13.14
CA ILE A 118 10.89 6.69 11.79
C ILE A 118 9.55 7.40 11.85
N PRO A 119 9.50 8.75 11.79
CA PRO A 119 8.23 9.44 11.73
C PRO A 119 7.48 8.93 10.50
N SER A 120 6.37 8.24 10.75
CA SER A 120 5.52 7.71 9.69
C SER A 120 5.02 8.88 8.84
N PRO A 121 5.16 8.84 7.49
CA PRO A 121 4.58 9.85 6.61
C PRO A 121 3.03 9.84 6.63
N VAL A 122 2.40 8.90 7.35
CA VAL A 122 0.95 8.76 7.47
C VAL A 122 0.35 9.65 8.57
N SER A 123 1.16 10.42 9.31
CA SER A 123 0.67 11.28 10.40
C SER A 123 0.13 12.64 9.93
N ALA A 124 0.19 12.95 8.62
CA ALA A 124 -0.40 14.16 8.05
C ALA A 124 -1.88 13.96 7.69
N HIS A 125 -2.68 13.39 8.60
CA HIS A 125 -4.12 13.65 8.59
C HIS A 125 -4.32 14.98 9.30
N ALA A 126 -4.31 16.06 8.51
CA ALA A 126 -4.74 17.37 8.98
C ALA A 126 -6.14 17.22 9.60
N GLU A 127 -6.26 17.64 10.86
CA GLU A 127 -7.53 17.86 11.54
C GLU A 127 -8.43 18.70 10.64
N VAL A 128 -9.55 18.13 10.18
CA VAL A 128 -10.63 18.90 9.59
C VAL A 128 -11.38 19.51 10.76
N GLU A 129 -11.09 20.78 11.05
CA GLU A 129 -11.87 21.59 11.99
C GLU A 129 -13.33 21.64 11.51
N GLU A 130 -14.19 21.07 12.34
CA GLU A 130 -15.65 21.13 12.29
C GLU A 130 -16.08 22.58 12.52
N THR A 131 -16.29 23.33 11.43
CA THR A 131 -16.89 24.66 11.50
C THR A 131 -18.40 24.53 11.57
N ASP A 132 -18.90 24.59 12.79
CA ASP A 132 -20.30 24.71 13.14
C ASP A 132 -20.82 26.09 12.70
N GLN A 133 -21.53 26.16 11.58
CA GLN A 133 -22.24 27.38 11.20
C GLN A 133 -23.63 27.06 10.64
N ALA A 134 -24.57 26.96 11.59
CA ALA A 134 -25.98 27.07 11.32
C ALA A 134 -26.33 28.46 10.74
N GLY A 135 -27.17 28.45 9.70
CA GLY A 135 -27.99 29.59 9.32
C GLY A 135 -27.61 30.27 7.99
N LEU A 136 -28.32 29.94 6.91
CA LEU A 136 -29.46 30.74 6.44
C LEU A 136 -29.90 30.26 5.05
N LEU A 137 -31.19 29.98 4.96
CA LEU A 137 -31.96 29.75 3.75
C LEU A 137 -31.89 30.96 2.82
N SER A 138 -31.73 30.73 1.51
CA SER A 138 -32.36 31.53 0.46
C SER A 138 -32.38 30.79 -0.88
N THR A 139 -33.57 30.31 -1.24
CA THR A 139 -33.96 29.82 -2.57
C THR A 139 -33.99 30.97 -3.58
N PRO A 140 -33.56 30.79 -4.84
CA PRO A 140 -33.99 31.67 -5.91
C PRO A 140 -35.31 31.15 -6.51
N ALA A 141 -36.33 32.01 -6.47
CA ALA A 141 -37.60 31.81 -7.14
C ALA A 141 -37.41 31.77 -8.67
N ALA A 142 -38.09 30.82 -9.30
CA ALA A 142 -38.28 30.75 -10.75
C ALA A 142 -38.97 32.02 -11.26
N ARG A 143 -38.53 32.52 -12.43
CA ARG A 143 -39.15 33.65 -13.13
C ARG A 143 -39.73 33.16 -14.46
N ALA A 144 -40.92 33.68 -14.76
CA ALA A 144 -41.81 33.38 -15.88
C ALA A 144 -41.17 33.57 -17.27
#